data_AF-A0A5J5CJF8-F1
#
_entry.id   AF-A0A5J5CJF8-F1
#
_cell.length_a   1.000
_cell.length_b   1.000
_cell.length_c   1.000
_cell.angle_alpha   90.00
_cell.angle_beta   90.00
_cell.angle_gamma   90.00
#
_symmetry.space_group_name_H-M   'P 1'
#
loop_
_entity.id
_entity.type
_entity.pdbx_description
1 polymer ?
#
loop_
_entity_poly.entity_id
_entity_poly.type
_entity_poly.pdbx_seq_one_letter_code
_entity_poly.pdbx_strand_id
1 'polypeptide(L)'
;MASIPEYYAGKNVLITGATGFMGKVLVEKLLRSCPEVKALYLLVRPKAGQSMQQRVSDMMMCRLFDRVREDNPDFHQKIIPISSELMQPGLAISPEDVEKLSACINVIFHCAATIRFDEPLKHALQLNVIATQQLLSLAQQMNHLEAFIHVSTAYANCNRKHIDEVIYPPPVEPKKLIESLEWMDDGIVRDITARLIGDRPNTYTYTKALAEYVVQQEQDKLNIAIIRPSIVGASWQEPFPGWIDNFNGPSGIFIAAGKGILRTMRANNDAVADLIPVDVVINLTLAAGWYTAKHRPKPALVYNCTTGGINPFHWGEIDFEGQLKLHPQLAVTSDLVISAPATTTYLLPWKRNSAGPCV
;
A
#
# COMPACT_ATOMS: atom_id res chain seq x y z
N MET A 1 10.86 27.97 0.84
CA MET A 1 9.72 27.12 0.41
C MET A 1 9.16 26.45 1.64
N ALA A 2 7.83 26.29 1.73
CA ALA A 2 7.22 25.63 2.88
C ALA A 2 7.68 24.16 2.97
N SER A 3 8.11 23.72 4.15
CA SER A 3 8.46 22.32 4.39
C SER A 3 7.24 21.39 4.24
N ILE A 4 7.47 20.08 4.15
CA ILE A 4 6.36 19.09 4.06
C ILE A 4 5.38 19.23 5.26
N PRO A 5 5.85 19.30 6.54
CA PRO A 5 4.95 19.53 7.68
C PRO A 5 4.17 20.85 7.60
N GLU A 6 4.83 21.95 7.22
CA GLU A 6 4.18 23.25 7.05
C GLU A 6 3.09 23.25 5.98
N TYR A 7 3.25 22.43 4.93
CA TYR A 7 2.22 22.30 3.91
C TYR A 7 0.98 21.57 4.42
N TYR A 8 1.16 20.49 5.18
CA TYR A 8 0.05 19.71 5.74
C TYR A 8 -0.63 20.40 6.94
N ALA A 9 0.01 21.43 7.51
CA ALA A 9 -0.60 22.26 8.56
C ALA A 9 -1.95 22.83 8.11
N GLY A 10 -3.00 22.61 8.92
CA GLY A 10 -4.36 23.05 8.65
C GLY A 10 -5.10 22.28 7.54
N LYS A 11 -4.48 21.28 6.89
CA LYS A 11 -5.10 20.52 5.80
C LYS A 11 -6.02 19.42 6.29
N ASN A 12 -7.09 19.18 5.54
CA ASN A 12 -7.91 17.98 5.64
C ASN A 12 -7.47 16.96 4.59
N VAL A 13 -7.16 15.75 5.04
CA VAL A 13 -6.63 14.68 4.17
C VAL A 13 -7.61 13.52 4.13
N LEU A 14 -8.03 13.11 2.94
CA LEU A 14 -8.85 11.91 2.74
C LEU A 14 -7.96 10.72 2.38
N ILE A 15 -8.11 9.61 3.09
CA ILE A 15 -7.32 8.39 2.90
C ILE A 15 -8.25 7.21 2.67
N THR A 16 -8.06 6.51 1.54
CA THR A 16 -8.69 5.21 1.32
C THR A 16 -7.71 4.10 1.70
N GLY A 17 -8.22 2.97 2.21
CA GLY A 17 -7.35 1.86 2.61
C GLY A 17 -6.57 2.13 3.90
N ALA A 18 -6.99 3.11 4.70
CA ALA A 18 -6.35 3.52 5.94
C ALA A 18 -6.17 2.38 6.96
N THR A 19 -7.09 1.41 6.99
CA THR A 19 -7.00 0.24 7.88
C THR A 19 -6.06 -0.86 7.38
N GLY A 20 -5.50 -0.73 6.17
CA GLY A 20 -4.53 -1.67 5.60
C GLY A 20 -3.09 -1.31 5.98
N PHE A 21 -2.15 -2.19 5.66
CA PHE A 21 -0.73 -2.08 6.05
C PHE A 21 -0.13 -0.69 5.76
N MET A 22 -0.05 -0.28 4.49
CA MET A 22 0.47 1.03 4.11
C MET A 22 -0.37 2.18 4.65
N GLY A 23 -1.70 2.03 4.66
CA GLY A 23 -2.63 3.05 5.14
C GLY A 23 -2.40 3.41 6.61
N LYS A 24 -2.13 2.42 7.46
CA LYS A 24 -1.83 2.65 8.88
C LYS A 24 -0.54 3.45 9.06
N VAL A 25 0.52 3.10 8.31
CA VAL A 25 1.80 3.83 8.36
C VAL A 25 1.62 5.25 7.83
N LEU A 26 0.81 5.46 6.80
CA LEU A 26 0.49 6.80 6.30
C LEU A 26 -0.22 7.66 7.35
N VAL A 27 -1.23 7.11 8.03
CA VAL A 27 -1.96 7.80 9.10
C VAL A 27 -1.03 8.11 10.28
N GLU A 28 -0.24 7.13 10.73
CA GLU A 28 0.75 7.33 11.80
C GLU A 28 1.75 8.44 11.43
N LYS A 29 2.33 8.38 10.23
CA LYS A 29 3.36 9.30 9.78
C LYS A 29 2.82 10.73 9.68
N LEU A 30 1.60 10.91 9.18
CA LEU A 30 0.92 12.21 9.14
C LEU A 30 0.72 12.77 10.55
N LEU A 31 0.20 11.98 11.49
CA LEU A 31 -0.06 12.43 12.85
C LEU A 31 1.23 12.75 13.61
N ARG A 32 2.30 11.95 13.42
CA ARG A 32 3.59 12.15 14.10
C ARG A 32 4.43 13.27 13.48
N SER A 33 4.52 13.31 12.16
CA SER A 33 5.46 14.20 11.45
C SER A 33 4.80 15.50 10.96
N CYS A 34 3.48 15.54 10.87
CA CYS A 34 2.69 16.72 10.51
C CYS A 34 1.63 16.99 11.60
N PRO A 35 2.04 17.25 12.86
CA PRO A 35 1.09 17.34 13.97
C PRO A 35 0.03 18.41 13.74
N GLU A 36 0.32 19.49 13.01
CA GLU A 36 -0.64 20.55 12.69
C GLU A 36 -1.65 20.19 11.58
N VAL A 37 -1.67 18.94 11.08
CA VAL A 37 -2.74 18.48 10.19
C VAL A 37 -4.09 18.63 10.88
N LYS A 38 -5.08 19.17 10.17
CA LYS A 38 -6.38 19.53 10.77
C LYS A 38 -7.20 18.27 11.06
N ALA A 39 -7.40 17.45 10.05
CA ALA A 39 -8.16 16.20 10.16
C ALA A 39 -7.79 15.19 9.08
N LEU A 40 -7.85 13.91 9.45
CA LEU A 40 -7.68 12.75 8.59
C LEU A 40 -9.04 12.06 8.43
N TYR A 41 -9.62 12.19 7.24
CA TYR A 41 -10.86 11.53 6.86
C TYR A 41 -10.53 10.14 6.32
N LEU A 42 -11.04 9.10 6.96
CA LEU A 42 -10.71 7.72 6.60
C LEU A 42 -11.92 7.04 5.98
N LEU A 43 -11.84 6.64 4.71
CA LEU A 43 -12.88 5.81 4.10
C LEU A 43 -12.75 4.38 4.63
N VAL A 44 -13.74 3.93 5.40
CA VAL A 44 -13.72 2.65 6.09
C VAL A 44 -14.91 1.80 5.66
N ARG A 45 -14.59 0.61 5.16
CA ARG A 45 -15.58 -0.39 4.78
C ARG A 45 -16.38 -0.91 5.99
N PRO A 46 -17.71 -0.99 5.93
CA PRO A 46 -18.48 -1.74 6.93
C PRO A 46 -18.05 -3.21 6.98
N LYS A 47 -18.00 -3.82 8.17
CA LYS A 47 -17.74 -5.26 8.32
C LYS A 47 -18.85 -5.85 9.18
N ALA A 48 -19.40 -7.00 8.77
CA ALA A 48 -20.42 -7.69 9.55
C ALA A 48 -19.93 -7.93 10.98
N GLY A 49 -20.72 -7.48 11.97
CA GLY A 49 -20.40 -7.61 13.39
C GLY A 49 -19.36 -6.61 13.94
N GLN A 50 -18.87 -5.65 13.15
CA GLN A 50 -17.89 -4.66 13.62
C GLN A 50 -18.23 -3.26 13.05
N SER A 51 -18.52 -2.31 13.94
CA SER A 51 -18.78 -0.94 13.54
C SER A 51 -17.53 -0.27 12.96
N MET A 52 -17.73 0.77 12.15
CA MET A 52 -16.66 1.57 11.59
C MET A 52 -15.77 2.17 12.68
N GLN A 53 -16.40 2.68 13.75
CA GLN A 53 -15.75 3.26 14.91
C GLN A 53 -14.89 2.22 15.63
N GLN A 54 -15.39 0.98 15.77
CA GLN A 54 -14.61 -0.11 16.35
C GLN A 54 -13.38 -0.41 15.49
N ARG A 55 -13.52 -0.49 14.15
CA ARG A 55 -12.38 -0.74 13.24
C ARG A 55 -11.29 0.32 13.36
N VAL A 56 -11.67 1.58 13.47
CA VAL A 56 -10.71 2.69 13.63
C VAL A 56 -10.12 2.72 15.04
N SER A 57 -10.92 2.43 16.07
CA SER A 57 -10.42 2.26 17.43
C SER A 57 -9.36 1.16 17.52
N ASP A 58 -9.65 -0.04 17.00
CA ASP A 58 -8.72 -1.17 16.98
C ASP A 58 -7.43 -0.83 16.23
N MET A 59 -7.53 -0.06 15.13
CA MET A 59 -6.37 0.45 14.40
C MET A 59 -5.49 1.35 15.28
N MET A 60 -6.09 2.32 15.99
CA MET A 60 -5.39 3.26 16.87
C MET A 60 -4.77 2.60 18.12
N MET A 61 -5.26 1.43 18.52
CA MET A 61 -4.69 0.62 19.60
C MET A 61 -3.48 -0.22 19.18
N CYS A 62 -3.16 -0.26 17.88
CA CYS A 62 -1.96 -0.93 17.41
C CYS A 62 -0.70 -0.23 17.96
N ARG A 63 0.34 -1.02 18.29
CA ARG A 63 1.64 -0.49 18.74
C ARG A 63 2.27 0.52 17.78
N LEU A 64 1.90 0.46 16.50
CA LEU A 64 2.29 1.44 15.49
C LEU A 64 2.02 2.89 15.97
N PHE A 65 0.92 3.10 16.69
CA PHE A 65 0.49 4.42 17.15
C PHE A 65 0.96 4.77 18.57
N ASP A 66 1.78 3.94 19.23
CA ASP A 66 2.21 4.18 20.62
C ASP A 66 2.93 5.54 20.74
N ARG A 67 3.88 5.83 19.85
CA ARG A 67 4.59 7.12 19.83
C ARG A 67 3.66 8.30 19.55
N VAL A 68 2.73 8.17 18.61
CA VAL A 68 1.73 9.23 18.33
C VAL A 68 0.88 9.51 19.57
N ARG A 69 0.52 8.47 20.32
CA ARG A 69 -0.27 8.57 21.55
C ARG A 69 0.51 9.22 22.69
N GLU A 70 1.81 8.95 22.78
CA GLU A 70 2.72 9.59 23.75
C GLU A 70 2.93 11.08 23.42
N ASP A 71 3.18 11.41 22.15
CA ASP A 71 3.44 12.77 21.70
C ASP A 71 2.16 13.64 21.71
N ASN A 72 1.00 13.06 21.43
CA ASN A 72 -0.31 13.74 21.45
C ASN A 72 -1.44 12.78 21.87
N PRO A 73 -1.82 12.75 23.16
CA PRO A 73 -2.90 11.87 23.66
C PRO A 73 -4.26 12.07 22.96
N ASP A 74 -4.53 13.28 22.46
CA ASP A 74 -5.78 13.66 21.81
C ASP A 74 -5.76 13.48 20.29
N PHE A 75 -4.75 12.80 19.72
CA PHE A 75 -4.63 12.60 18.27
C PHE A 75 -5.89 12.00 17.62
N HIS A 76 -6.64 11.19 18.37
CA HIS A 76 -7.86 10.54 17.92
C HIS A 76 -8.95 11.54 17.48
N GLN A 77 -8.96 12.76 18.04
CA GLN A 77 -9.89 13.83 17.65
C GLN A 77 -9.69 14.30 16.20
N LYS A 78 -8.49 14.08 15.64
CA LYS A 78 -8.17 14.40 14.24
C LYS A 78 -8.62 13.32 13.27
N ILE A 79 -9.02 12.14 13.75
CA ILE A 79 -9.42 11.04 12.89
C ILE A 79 -10.95 11.03 12.72
N ILE A 80 -11.40 11.22 11.49
CA ILE A 80 -12.83 11.28 11.14
C ILE A 80 -13.15 10.08 10.24
N PRO A 81 -13.73 8.99 10.79
CA PRO A 81 -14.09 7.83 10.00
C PRO A 81 -15.34 8.13 9.16
N ILE A 82 -15.32 7.75 7.88
CA ILE A 82 -16.42 7.89 6.93
C ILE A 82 -16.80 6.52 6.39
N SER A 83 -18.10 6.19 6.43
CA SER A 83 -18.59 4.92 5.90
C SER A 83 -18.44 4.94 4.39
N SER A 84 -17.81 3.91 3.83
CA SER A 84 -17.73 3.77 2.38
C SER A 84 -17.55 2.33 1.97
N GLU A 85 -18.28 1.91 0.94
CA GLU A 85 -18.03 0.66 0.23
C GLU A 85 -17.60 1.01 -1.20
N LEU A 86 -16.30 0.86 -1.48
CA LEU A 86 -15.70 1.28 -2.74
C LEU A 86 -16.30 0.57 -3.96
N MET A 87 -16.82 -0.64 -3.75
CA MET A 87 -17.44 -1.43 -4.82
C MET A 87 -18.88 -1.03 -5.12
N GLN A 88 -19.53 -0.22 -4.28
CA GLN A 88 -20.90 0.22 -4.50
C GLN A 88 -20.96 1.54 -5.27
N PRO A 89 -22.07 1.83 -5.98
CA PRO A 89 -22.30 3.13 -6.61
C PRO A 89 -22.21 4.28 -5.60
N GLY A 90 -21.61 5.40 -6.03
CA GLY A 90 -21.33 6.55 -5.16
C GLY A 90 -20.40 6.23 -3.99
N LEU A 91 -19.61 5.15 -4.09
CA LEU A 91 -18.78 4.61 -3.00
C LEU A 91 -19.57 4.29 -1.71
N ALA A 92 -20.90 4.19 -1.80
CA ALA A 92 -21.85 4.10 -0.67
C ALA A 92 -21.56 5.10 0.47
N ILE A 93 -21.15 6.32 0.11
CA ILE A 93 -20.97 7.43 1.07
C ILE A 93 -22.33 8.13 1.24
N SER A 94 -22.65 8.55 2.46
CA SER A 94 -23.89 9.28 2.72
C SER A 94 -23.88 10.65 2.02
N PRO A 95 -25.04 11.20 1.59
CA PRO A 95 -25.08 12.54 1.00
C PRO A 95 -24.47 13.63 1.90
N GLU A 96 -24.70 13.55 3.21
CA GLU A 96 -24.11 14.46 4.21
C GLU A 96 -22.57 14.38 4.21
N ASP A 97 -22.02 13.16 4.20
CA ASP A 97 -20.57 12.98 4.14
C ASP A 97 -20.00 13.42 2.77
N VAL A 98 -20.71 13.22 1.66
CA VAL A 98 -20.31 13.73 0.34
C VAL A 98 -20.19 15.25 0.37
N GLU A 99 -21.19 15.96 0.91
CA GLU A 99 -21.16 17.41 1.06
C GLU A 99 -19.98 17.85 1.95
N LYS A 100 -19.81 17.19 3.10
CA LYS A 100 -18.71 17.45 4.03
C LYS A 100 -17.34 17.28 3.38
N LEU A 101 -17.13 16.18 2.67
CA LEU A 101 -15.87 15.89 1.97
C LEU A 101 -15.62 16.91 0.85
N SER A 102 -16.65 17.22 0.06
CA SER A 102 -16.59 18.21 -1.03
C SER A 102 -16.24 19.61 -0.54
N ALA A 103 -16.70 19.97 0.66
CA ALA A 103 -16.50 21.29 1.24
C ALA A 103 -15.13 21.51 1.89
N CYS A 104 -14.35 20.47 2.22
CA CYS A 104 -13.16 20.67 3.07
C CYS A 104 -11.89 19.91 2.69
N ILE A 105 -11.95 18.84 1.88
CA ILE A 105 -10.76 18.03 1.59
C ILE A 105 -9.75 18.80 0.74
N ASN A 106 -8.48 18.71 1.13
CA ASN A 106 -7.36 19.34 0.43
C ASN A 106 -6.47 18.33 -0.29
N VAL A 107 -6.32 17.11 0.25
CA VAL A 107 -5.44 16.08 -0.33
C VAL A 107 -6.14 14.73 -0.26
N ILE A 108 -6.07 13.96 -1.33
CA ILE A 108 -6.53 12.56 -1.36
C ILE A 108 -5.32 11.64 -1.51
N PHE A 109 -5.23 10.64 -0.64
CA PHE A 109 -4.37 9.47 -0.81
C PHE A 109 -5.23 8.23 -1.07
N HIS A 110 -5.24 7.78 -2.31
CA HIS A 110 -5.95 6.58 -2.72
C HIS A 110 -5.02 5.37 -2.63
N CYS A 111 -5.01 4.71 -1.46
CA CYS A 111 -4.19 3.52 -1.18
C CYS A 111 -4.99 2.21 -1.19
N ALA A 112 -6.31 2.29 -1.30
CA ALA A 112 -7.16 1.10 -1.35
C ALA A 112 -6.98 0.36 -2.67
N ALA A 113 -6.62 -0.91 -2.58
CA ALA A 113 -6.64 -1.87 -3.68
C ALA A 113 -6.87 -3.26 -3.08
N THR A 114 -7.30 -4.20 -3.92
CA THR A 114 -7.10 -5.60 -3.57
C THR A 114 -5.67 -6.02 -3.88
N ILE A 115 -5.09 -6.84 -3.01
CA ILE A 115 -3.76 -7.43 -3.17
C ILE A 115 -3.85 -8.96 -3.32
N ARG A 116 -5.05 -9.51 -3.52
CA ARG A 116 -5.24 -10.93 -3.81
C ARG A 116 -5.00 -11.15 -5.31
N PHE A 117 -4.09 -12.06 -5.63
CA PHE A 117 -3.65 -12.28 -7.02
C PHE A 117 -4.52 -13.27 -7.78
N ASP A 118 -5.49 -13.90 -7.12
CA ASP A 118 -6.40 -14.91 -7.63
C ASP A 118 -7.84 -14.40 -7.82
N GLU A 119 -8.05 -13.08 -7.75
CA GLU A 119 -9.40 -12.53 -7.85
C GLU A 119 -9.98 -12.57 -9.25
N PRO A 120 -11.30 -12.89 -9.36
CA PRO A 120 -12.03 -12.80 -10.61
C PRO A 120 -11.90 -11.41 -11.24
N LEU A 121 -11.77 -11.36 -12.56
CA LEU A 121 -11.51 -10.13 -13.30
C LEU A 121 -12.55 -9.03 -13.01
N LYS A 122 -13.84 -9.38 -12.97
CA LYS A 122 -14.92 -8.44 -12.62
C LYS A 122 -14.72 -7.80 -11.24
N HIS A 123 -14.34 -8.61 -10.24
CA HIS A 123 -14.11 -8.13 -8.89
C HIS A 123 -12.90 -7.18 -8.84
N ALA A 124 -11.79 -7.57 -9.46
CA ALA A 124 -10.59 -6.74 -9.55
C ALA A 124 -10.85 -5.42 -10.31
N LEU A 125 -11.64 -5.47 -11.39
CA LEU A 125 -12.03 -4.29 -12.17
C LEU A 125 -12.93 -3.35 -11.36
N GLN A 126 -13.91 -3.90 -10.63
CA GLN A 126 -14.80 -3.12 -9.78
C GLN A 126 -14.01 -2.34 -8.73
N LEU A 127 -13.08 -3.01 -8.04
CA LEU A 127 -12.35 -2.40 -6.94
C LEU A 127 -11.21 -1.49 -7.38
N ASN A 128 -10.44 -1.86 -8.41
CA ASN A 128 -9.24 -1.10 -8.79
C ASN A 128 -9.48 -0.06 -9.88
N VAL A 129 -10.54 -0.21 -10.70
CA VAL A 129 -10.79 0.69 -11.84
C VAL A 129 -12.07 1.49 -11.59
N ILE A 130 -13.21 0.83 -11.40
CA ILE A 130 -14.51 1.50 -11.26
C ILE A 130 -14.56 2.32 -9.97
N ALA A 131 -14.09 1.78 -8.84
CA ALA A 131 -14.01 2.55 -7.59
C ALA A 131 -13.08 3.77 -7.72
N THR A 132 -11.97 3.64 -8.45
CA THR A 132 -11.06 4.76 -8.72
C THR A 132 -11.75 5.83 -9.59
N GLN A 133 -12.52 5.45 -10.62
CA GLN A 133 -13.34 6.38 -11.41
C GLN A 133 -14.35 7.14 -10.54
N GLN A 134 -15.03 6.43 -9.65
CA GLN A 134 -16.00 7.02 -8.74
C GLN A 134 -15.32 7.99 -7.75
N LEU A 135 -14.16 7.63 -7.21
CA LEU A 135 -13.39 8.51 -6.32
C LEU A 135 -12.85 9.75 -7.05
N LEU A 136 -12.42 9.62 -8.31
CA LEU A 136 -12.02 10.76 -9.14
C LEU A 136 -13.21 11.68 -9.45
N SER A 137 -14.40 11.11 -9.66
CA SER A 137 -15.64 11.88 -9.85
C SER A 137 -16.00 12.67 -8.59
N LEU A 138 -15.89 12.06 -7.42
CA LEU A 138 -16.05 12.76 -6.13
C LEU A 138 -14.97 13.83 -5.93
N ALA A 139 -13.72 13.54 -6.28
CA ALA A 139 -12.61 14.48 -6.17
C ALA A 139 -12.82 15.75 -7.02
N GLN A 140 -13.45 15.64 -8.19
CA GLN A 140 -13.79 16.80 -9.03
C GLN A 140 -14.83 17.73 -8.39
N GLN A 141 -15.61 17.24 -7.44
CA GLN A 141 -16.60 18.03 -6.70
C GLN A 141 -15.99 18.77 -5.50
N MET A 142 -14.72 18.50 -5.17
CA MET A 142 -14.06 19.07 -4.00
C MET A 142 -13.50 20.47 -4.28
N ASN A 143 -14.03 21.46 -3.58
CA ASN A 143 -13.73 22.88 -3.85
C ASN A 143 -12.30 23.31 -3.47
N HIS A 144 -11.63 22.53 -2.61
CA HIS A 144 -10.32 22.87 -2.07
C HIS A 144 -9.25 21.82 -2.33
N LEU A 145 -9.52 20.88 -3.25
CA LEU A 145 -8.59 19.80 -3.55
C LEU A 145 -7.35 20.34 -4.26
N GLU A 146 -6.19 20.09 -3.68
CA GLU A 146 -4.89 20.54 -4.16
C GLU A 146 -4.11 19.40 -4.81
N ALA A 147 -4.26 18.16 -4.34
CA ALA A 147 -3.57 16.99 -4.88
C ALA A 147 -4.37 15.69 -4.70
N PHE A 148 -4.31 14.84 -5.72
CA PHE A 148 -4.81 13.47 -5.73
C PHE A 148 -3.65 12.50 -5.99
N ILE A 149 -3.34 11.65 -5.02
CA ILE A 149 -2.22 10.71 -5.10
C ILE A 149 -2.76 9.28 -5.20
N HIS A 150 -2.49 8.62 -6.31
CA HIS A 150 -2.87 7.23 -6.53
C HIS A 150 -1.71 6.30 -6.25
N VAL A 151 -1.88 5.34 -5.33
CA VAL A 151 -0.90 4.28 -5.13
C VAL A 151 -1.19 3.14 -6.10
N SER A 152 -0.32 2.98 -7.10
CA SER A 152 -0.30 1.88 -8.04
C SER A 152 0.67 0.78 -7.61
N THR A 153 1.40 0.16 -8.53
CA THR A 153 2.43 -0.85 -8.29
C THR A 153 3.44 -0.86 -9.44
N ALA A 154 4.71 -1.12 -9.13
CA ALA A 154 5.77 -1.29 -10.14
C ALA A 154 5.46 -2.44 -11.12
N TYR A 155 4.62 -3.40 -10.71
CA TYR A 155 4.24 -4.55 -11.53
C TYR A 155 3.05 -4.27 -12.47
N ALA A 156 2.51 -3.05 -12.47
CA ALA A 156 1.39 -2.68 -13.33
C ALA A 156 1.74 -2.78 -14.81
N ASN A 157 3.01 -2.84 -15.19
CA ASN A 157 3.46 -3.03 -16.57
C ASN A 157 4.52 -4.13 -16.70
N CYS A 158 4.47 -5.15 -15.84
CA CYS A 158 5.44 -6.25 -15.79
C CYS A 158 5.52 -7.13 -17.05
N ASN A 159 4.59 -6.97 -18.00
CA ASN A 159 4.68 -7.56 -19.33
C ASN A 159 5.72 -6.84 -20.24
N ARG A 160 6.34 -5.76 -19.75
CA ARG A 160 7.41 -5.02 -20.43
C ARG A 160 8.75 -5.27 -19.75
N LYS A 161 9.84 -5.27 -20.52
CA LYS A 161 11.21 -5.42 -19.99
C LYS A 161 11.71 -4.15 -19.28
N HIS A 162 11.33 -2.98 -19.79
CA HIS A 162 11.68 -1.68 -19.24
C HIS A 162 10.39 -0.90 -18.98
N ILE A 163 10.29 -0.31 -17.78
CA ILE A 163 9.11 0.41 -17.31
C ILE A 163 9.56 1.79 -16.86
N ASP A 164 9.36 2.77 -17.73
CA ASP A 164 9.62 4.17 -17.46
C ASP A 164 8.54 4.77 -16.55
N GLU A 165 8.83 5.93 -15.99
CA GLU A 165 7.92 6.77 -15.21
C GLU A 165 6.90 7.51 -16.11
N VAL A 166 6.24 6.73 -16.97
CA VAL A 166 5.16 7.20 -17.85
C VAL A 166 3.96 6.28 -17.70
N ILE A 167 2.79 6.79 -18.07
CA ILE A 167 1.56 6.00 -18.12
C ILE A 167 1.47 5.38 -19.51
N TYR A 168 1.36 4.06 -19.56
CA TYR A 168 1.28 3.32 -20.80
C TYR A 168 -0.18 3.20 -21.25
N PRO A 169 -0.48 3.38 -22.54
CA PRO A 169 -1.84 3.20 -23.04
C PRO A 169 -2.28 1.74 -22.85
N PRO A 170 -3.52 1.50 -22.40
CA PRO A 170 -4.03 0.16 -22.19
C PRO A 170 -4.37 -0.50 -23.54
N PRO A 171 -4.38 -1.84 -23.61
CA PRO A 171 -4.73 -2.55 -24.84
C PRO A 171 -6.20 -2.35 -25.23
N VAL A 172 -7.07 -2.07 -24.25
CA VAL A 172 -8.49 -1.79 -24.41
C VAL A 172 -8.82 -0.58 -23.56
N GLU A 173 -9.64 0.32 -24.09
CA GLU A 173 -10.15 1.47 -23.35
C GLU A 173 -10.99 1.02 -22.13
N PRO A 174 -10.70 1.49 -20.90
CA PRO A 174 -11.35 0.97 -19.70
C PRO A 174 -12.87 1.03 -19.74
N LYS A 175 -13.45 2.11 -20.29
CA LYS A 175 -14.91 2.27 -20.41
C LYS A 175 -15.54 1.15 -21.23
N LYS A 176 -14.99 0.85 -22.41
CA LYS A 176 -15.48 -0.23 -23.28
C LYS A 176 -15.37 -1.60 -22.62
N LEU A 177 -14.28 -1.83 -21.88
CA LEU A 177 -14.07 -3.07 -21.13
C LEU A 177 -15.13 -3.23 -20.04
N ILE A 178 -15.38 -2.17 -19.25
CA ILE A 178 -16.39 -2.17 -18.18
C ILE A 178 -17.77 -2.48 -18.76
N GLU A 179 -18.21 -1.73 -19.77
CA GLU A 179 -19.51 -1.92 -20.43
C GLU A 179 -19.65 -3.34 -21.02
N SER A 180 -18.57 -3.89 -21.58
CA SER A 180 -18.58 -5.24 -22.13
C SER A 180 -18.70 -6.32 -21.05
N LEU A 181 -17.98 -6.18 -19.94
CA LEU A 181 -17.97 -7.18 -18.88
C LEU A 181 -19.22 -7.12 -18.00
N GLU A 182 -19.93 -5.99 -17.94
CA GLU A 182 -21.11 -5.80 -17.11
C GLU A 182 -22.23 -6.79 -17.42
N TRP A 183 -22.52 -7.05 -18.70
CA TRP A 183 -23.61 -7.94 -19.13
C TRP A 183 -23.18 -9.40 -19.34
N MET A 184 -21.89 -9.69 -19.44
CA MET A 184 -21.38 -11.05 -19.61
C MET A 184 -21.57 -11.86 -18.33
N ASP A 185 -21.88 -13.15 -18.42
CA ASP A 185 -21.87 -14.00 -17.23
C ASP A 185 -20.45 -14.28 -16.72
N ASP A 186 -20.33 -14.61 -15.44
CA ASP A 186 -19.03 -14.83 -14.78
C ASP A 186 -18.25 -16.01 -15.37
N GLY A 187 -18.94 -17.01 -15.95
CA GLY A 187 -18.33 -18.14 -16.64
C GLY A 187 -17.63 -17.69 -17.91
N ILE A 188 -18.32 -16.94 -18.77
CA ILE A 188 -17.73 -16.34 -19.98
C ILE A 188 -16.55 -15.45 -19.61
N VAL A 189 -16.69 -14.58 -18.60
CA VAL A 189 -15.59 -13.69 -18.19
C VAL A 189 -14.37 -14.50 -17.77
N ARG A 190 -14.56 -15.54 -16.95
CA ARG A 190 -13.46 -16.43 -16.54
C ARG A 190 -12.77 -17.05 -17.75
N ASP A 191 -13.53 -17.54 -18.72
CA ASP A 191 -13.00 -18.24 -19.89
C ASP A 191 -12.22 -17.29 -20.84
N ILE A 192 -12.58 -16.00 -20.91
CA ILE A 192 -11.85 -14.99 -21.69
C ILE A 192 -10.75 -14.25 -20.91
N THR A 193 -10.71 -14.36 -19.58
CA THR A 193 -9.80 -13.57 -18.72
C THR A 193 -8.34 -13.71 -19.14
N ALA A 194 -7.88 -14.93 -19.44
CA ALA A 194 -6.50 -15.18 -19.86
C ALA A 194 -6.13 -14.39 -21.14
N ARG A 195 -7.06 -14.25 -22.08
CA ARG A 195 -6.84 -13.45 -23.30
C ARG A 195 -6.84 -11.96 -23.03
N LEU A 196 -7.65 -11.49 -22.08
CA LEU A 196 -7.73 -10.08 -21.71
C LEU A 196 -6.48 -9.58 -20.97
N ILE A 197 -5.96 -10.39 -20.03
CA ILE A 197 -4.77 -10.01 -19.27
C ILE A 197 -3.47 -10.20 -20.08
N GLY A 198 -3.49 -11.05 -21.11
CA GLY A 198 -2.35 -11.28 -22.01
C GLY A 198 -1.14 -11.86 -21.26
N ASP A 199 0.04 -11.30 -21.50
CA ASP A 199 1.31 -11.76 -20.89
C ASP A 199 1.46 -11.41 -19.40
N ARG A 200 0.40 -10.89 -18.78
CA ARG A 200 0.41 -10.48 -17.37
C ARG A 200 0.14 -11.70 -16.47
N PRO A 201 0.79 -11.78 -15.31
CA PRO A 201 0.68 -12.95 -14.43
C PRO A 201 -0.69 -13.09 -13.76
N ASN A 202 -1.45 -12.01 -13.64
CA ASN A 202 -2.73 -12.00 -12.91
C ASN A 202 -3.61 -10.77 -13.23
N THR A 203 -4.86 -10.82 -12.78
CA THR A 203 -5.86 -9.74 -12.90
C THR A 203 -5.47 -8.47 -12.13
N TYR A 204 -4.71 -8.60 -11.04
CA TYR A 204 -4.23 -7.46 -10.25
C TYR A 204 -3.34 -6.53 -11.09
N THR A 205 -2.28 -7.07 -11.70
CA THR A 205 -1.36 -6.26 -12.51
C THR A 205 -2.05 -5.61 -13.71
N TYR A 206 -3.01 -6.30 -14.33
CA TYR A 206 -3.82 -5.78 -15.42
C TYR A 206 -4.71 -4.62 -14.97
N THR A 207 -5.47 -4.80 -13.88
CA THR A 207 -6.42 -3.77 -13.40
C THR A 207 -5.72 -2.56 -12.80
N LYS A 208 -4.53 -2.71 -12.20
CA LYS A 208 -3.71 -1.56 -11.79
C LYS A 208 -3.22 -0.74 -12.99
N ALA A 209 -2.84 -1.38 -14.09
CA ALA A 209 -2.50 -0.67 -15.33
C ALA A 209 -3.68 0.15 -15.87
N LEU A 210 -4.88 -0.46 -15.87
CA LEU A 210 -6.11 0.23 -16.29
C LEU A 210 -6.47 1.40 -15.36
N ALA A 211 -6.27 1.23 -14.05
CA ALA A 211 -6.49 2.28 -13.06
C ALA A 211 -5.59 3.49 -13.28
N GLU A 212 -4.31 3.28 -13.61
CA GLU A 212 -3.39 4.38 -13.94
C GLU A 212 -3.88 5.17 -15.15
N TYR A 213 -4.38 4.50 -16.19
CA TYR A 213 -4.92 5.17 -17.37
C TYR A 213 -6.18 5.97 -17.04
N VAL A 214 -7.10 5.41 -16.25
CA VAL A 214 -8.27 6.14 -15.74
C VAL A 214 -7.86 7.40 -14.98
N VAL A 215 -6.86 7.29 -14.10
CA VAL A 215 -6.32 8.40 -13.33
C VAL A 215 -5.71 9.46 -14.27
N GLN A 216 -4.99 9.04 -15.32
CA GLN A 216 -4.44 9.93 -16.33
C GLN A 216 -5.50 10.76 -17.06
N GLN A 217 -6.66 10.17 -17.36
CA GLN A 217 -7.73 10.84 -18.10
C GLN A 217 -8.27 12.08 -17.35
N GLU A 218 -8.11 12.13 -16.03
CA GLU A 218 -8.56 13.25 -15.19
C GLU A 218 -7.43 14.25 -14.88
N GLN A 219 -6.23 14.07 -15.45
CA GLN A 219 -5.07 14.92 -15.16
C GLN A 219 -5.26 16.36 -15.59
N ASP A 220 -6.17 16.70 -16.51
CA ASP A 220 -6.41 18.09 -16.90
C ASP A 220 -7.30 18.83 -15.88
N LYS A 221 -8.10 18.08 -15.12
CA LYS A 221 -9.05 18.62 -14.13
C LYS A 221 -8.48 18.61 -12.72
N LEU A 222 -7.61 17.65 -12.42
CA LEU A 222 -7.03 17.43 -11.09
C LEU A 222 -5.50 17.52 -11.12
N ASN A 223 -4.88 17.85 -9.99
CA ASN A 223 -3.43 17.70 -9.84
C ASN A 223 -3.14 16.30 -9.32
N ILE A 224 -2.46 15.49 -10.13
CA ILE A 224 -2.36 14.05 -9.91
C ILE A 224 -0.89 13.63 -9.85
N ALA A 225 -0.60 12.66 -8.98
CA ALA A 225 0.59 11.84 -9.09
C ALA A 225 0.29 10.36 -8.83
N ILE A 226 1.12 9.49 -9.41
CA ILE A 226 1.02 8.04 -9.27
C ILE A 226 2.29 7.51 -8.61
N ILE A 227 2.14 6.72 -7.55
CA ILE A 227 3.26 6.06 -6.87
C ILE A 227 3.23 4.57 -7.20
N ARG A 228 4.31 4.02 -7.73
CA ARG A 228 4.46 2.61 -8.09
C ARG A 228 5.47 1.93 -7.16
N PRO A 229 5.05 1.46 -5.97
CA PRO A 229 5.91 0.65 -5.13
C PRO A 229 6.16 -0.74 -5.71
N SER A 230 7.34 -1.30 -5.48
CA SER A 230 7.60 -2.75 -5.62
C SER A 230 7.00 -3.52 -4.43
N ILE A 231 7.54 -4.69 -4.08
CA ILE A 231 6.97 -5.50 -2.99
C ILE A 231 7.23 -4.80 -1.66
N VAL A 232 6.17 -4.25 -1.07
CA VAL A 232 6.28 -3.50 0.18
C VAL A 232 6.50 -4.45 1.36
N GLY A 233 7.67 -4.34 1.99
CA GLY A 233 8.08 -5.10 3.16
C GLY A 233 7.97 -4.31 4.46
N ALA A 234 8.55 -4.87 5.53
CA ALA A 234 8.61 -4.24 6.85
C ALA A 234 9.31 -2.87 6.82
N SER A 235 9.03 -2.02 7.80
CA SER A 235 9.71 -0.73 7.93
C SER A 235 11.21 -0.89 8.12
N TRP A 236 11.98 0.03 7.52
CA TRP A 236 13.42 0.10 7.73
C TRP A 236 13.75 0.87 9.02
N GLN A 237 13.16 2.04 9.21
CA GLN A 237 13.42 2.92 10.35
C GLN A 237 12.14 3.29 11.10
N GLU A 238 11.07 3.65 10.40
CA GLU A 238 9.91 4.31 11.02
C GLU A 238 8.59 3.53 10.89
N PRO A 239 7.70 3.59 11.90
CA PRO A 239 7.90 4.25 13.20
C PRO A 239 8.88 3.52 14.12
N PHE A 240 9.17 2.25 13.84
CA PHE A 240 10.32 1.53 14.37
C PHE A 240 10.75 0.43 13.39
N PRO A 241 12.02 0.00 13.38
CA PRO A 241 12.53 -1.01 12.45
C PRO A 241 11.79 -2.35 12.55
N GLY A 242 11.51 -2.97 11.39
CA GLY A 242 10.93 -4.31 11.30
C GLY A 242 9.43 -4.40 11.56
N TRP A 243 8.73 -3.26 11.67
CA TRP A 243 7.28 -3.28 11.85
C TRP A 243 6.58 -3.81 10.60
N ILE A 244 5.69 -4.79 10.81
CA ILE A 244 4.80 -5.35 9.81
C ILE A 244 3.57 -5.95 10.49
N ASP A 245 2.40 -5.86 9.84
CA ASP A 245 1.13 -6.30 10.42
C ASP A 245 0.37 -7.32 9.56
N ASN A 246 1.03 -7.87 8.55
CA ASN A 246 0.45 -8.84 7.62
C ASN A 246 1.43 -9.98 7.30
N PHE A 247 0.88 -11.07 6.77
CA PHE A 247 1.61 -12.26 6.35
C PHE A 247 1.68 -12.40 4.83
N ASN A 248 1.45 -11.31 4.09
CA ASN A 248 1.32 -11.39 2.65
C ASN A 248 2.70 -11.52 1.98
N GLY A 249 2.76 -12.34 0.93
CA GLY A 249 3.95 -12.47 0.08
C GLY A 249 5.22 -12.85 0.86
N PRO A 250 6.36 -12.17 0.63
CA PRO A 250 7.64 -12.48 1.27
C PRO A 250 7.59 -12.48 2.79
N SER A 251 6.76 -11.63 3.40
CA SER A 251 6.62 -11.54 4.87
C SER A 251 6.12 -12.84 5.49
N GLY A 252 5.17 -13.52 4.84
CA GLY A 252 4.69 -14.83 5.27
C GLY A 252 5.78 -15.91 5.16
N ILE A 253 6.55 -15.86 4.07
CA ILE A 253 7.71 -16.74 3.84
C ILE A 253 8.75 -16.55 4.94
N PHE A 254 9.11 -15.30 5.25
CA PHE A 254 10.10 -14.97 6.27
C PHE A 254 9.67 -15.39 7.67
N ILE A 255 8.40 -15.20 8.02
CA ILE A 255 7.87 -15.64 9.31
C ILE A 255 7.83 -17.16 9.41
N ALA A 256 7.42 -17.85 8.34
CA ALA A 256 7.37 -19.31 8.31
C ALA A 256 8.78 -19.93 8.40
N ALA A 257 9.75 -19.34 7.70
CA ALA A 257 11.15 -19.73 7.75
C ALA A 257 11.76 -19.48 9.14
N GLY A 258 11.59 -18.26 9.69
CA GLY A 258 12.08 -17.90 11.02
C GLY A 258 11.46 -18.72 12.16
N LYS A 259 10.25 -19.25 11.98
CA LYS A 259 9.61 -20.20 12.91
C LYS A 259 10.01 -21.66 12.70
N GLY A 260 10.82 -21.96 11.68
CA GLY A 260 11.20 -23.33 11.30
C GLY A 260 10.07 -24.19 10.70
N ILE A 261 8.94 -23.56 10.34
CA ILE A 261 7.79 -24.23 9.70
C ILE A 261 8.10 -24.47 8.23
N LEU A 262 8.57 -23.44 7.52
CA LEU A 262 9.06 -23.55 6.16
C LEU A 262 10.56 -23.82 6.21
N ARG A 263 10.95 -25.06 5.93
CA ARG A 263 12.36 -25.44 5.96
C ARG A 263 13.02 -25.12 4.64
N THR A 264 12.42 -25.55 3.52
CA THR A 264 12.97 -25.42 2.18
C THR A 264 11.98 -24.72 1.26
N MET A 265 12.46 -23.86 0.36
CA MET A 265 11.66 -23.25 -0.71
C MET A 265 12.48 -23.24 -1.99
N ARG A 266 11.88 -23.63 -3.11
CA ARG A 266 12.52 -23.52 -4.42
C ARG A 266 12.47 -22.07 -4.90
N ALA A 267 13.63 -21.45 -5.11
CA ALA A 267 13.76 -20.14 -5.72
C ALA A 267 15.06 -20.05 -6.52
N ASN A 268 15.15 -19.04 -7.40
CA ASN A 268 16.38 -18.69 -8.08
C ASN A 268 17.14 -17.69 -7.21
N ASN A 269 18.34 -18.07 -6.76
CA ASN A 269 19.17 -17.23 -5.90
C ASN A 269 19.64 -15.94 -6.57
N ASP A 270 19.78 -15.96 -7.89
CA ASP A 270 20.22 -14.82 -8.70
C ASP A 270 19.03 -13.93 -9.11
N ALA A 271 17.80 -14.28 -8.72
CA ALA A 271 16.67 -13.41 -8.95
C ALA A 271 16.69 -12.24 -7.95
N VAL A 272 16.38 -11.04 -8.45
CA VAL A 272 16.24 -9.84 -7.63
C VAL A 272 14.97 -9.95 -6.78
N ALA A 273 15.13 -9.83 -5.46
CA ALA A 273 14.09 -9.61 -4.48
C ALA A 273 13.84 -8.10 -4.35
N ASP A 274 13.01 -7.56 -5.24
CA ASP A 274 12.65 -6.13 -5.26
C ASP A 274 11.68 -5.78 -4.12
N LEU A 275 12.26 -5.73 -2.92
CA LEU A 275 11.60 -5.38 -1.66
C LEU A 275 11.84 -3.90 -1.36
N ILE A 276 10.77 -3.16 -1.05
CA ILE A 276 10.84 -1.76 -0.64
C ILE A 276 10.26 -1.59 0.78
N PRO A 277 10.97 -0.94 1.72
CA PRO A 277 10.42 -0.69 3.06
C PRO A 277 9.19 0.23 3.03
N VAL A 278 8.17 -0.09 3.84
CA VAL A 278 6.91 0.67 3.87
C VAL A 278 7.09 2.16 4.20
N ASP A 279 8.03 2.50 5.08
CA ASP A 279 8.33 3.87 5.47
C ASP A 279 8.95 4.69 4.35
N VAL A 280 9.75 4.07 3.48
CA VAL A 280 10.27 4.74 2.27
C VAL A 280 9.12 5.08 1.32
N VAL A 281 8.20 4.14 1.10
CA VAL A 281 7.03 4.37 0.24
C VAL A 281 6.13 5.46 0.80
N ILE A 282 5.90 5.49 2.12
CA ILE A 282 5.07 6.53 2.77
C ILE A 282 5.76 7.90 2.72
N ASN A 283 7.07 7.97 2.96
CA ASN A 283 7.84 9.21 2.83
C ASN A 283 7.72 9.78 1.41
N LEU A 284 7.89 8.95 0.38
CA LEU A 284 7.67 9.35 -1.01
C LEU A 284 6.23 9.79 -1.25
N THR A 285 5.25 9.05 -0.72
CA THR A 285 3.82 9.37 -0.91
C THR A 285 3.48 10.76 -0.36
N LEU A 286 3.98 11.11 0.83
CA LEU A 286 3.80 12.44 1.42
C LEU A 286 4.55 13.53 0.65
N ALA A 287 5.80 13.26 0.25
CA ALA A 287 6.58 14.19 -0.56
C ALA A 287 5.91 14.46 -1.92
N ALA A 288 5.38 13.43 -2.57
CA ALA A 288 4.65 13.55 -3.83
C ALA A 288 3.33 14.31 -3.64
N GLY A 289 2.62 14.11 -2.53
CA GLY A 289 1.43 14.90 -2.17
C GLY A 289 1.74 16.39 -2.09
N TRP A 290 2.75 16.75 -1.30
CA TRP A 290 3.26 18.12 -1.20
C TRP A 290 3.70 18.70 -2.55
N TYR A 291 4.52 17.95 -3.29
CA TYR A 291 5.09 18.42 -4.55
C TYR A 291 3.99 18.65 -5.60
N THR A 292 3.06 17.70 -5.71
CA THR A 292 1.93 17.77 -6.65
C THR A 292 1.03 18.98 -6.36
N ALA A 293 0.73 19.24 -5.09
CA ALA A 293 -0.09 20.37 -4.69
C ALA A 293 0.56 21.73 -4.99
N LYS A 294 1.87 21.83 -4.75
CA LYS A 294 2.63 23.08 -4.92
C LYS A 294 3.00 23.38 -6.36
N HIS A 295 3.44 22.38 -7.11
CA HIS A 295 4.02 22.58 -8.44
C HIS A 295 3.05 22.23 -9.56
N ARG A 296 1.97 21.48 -9.28
CA ARG A 296 0.91 21.11 -10.24
C ARG A 296 1.46 20.62 -11.59
N PRO A 297 2.36 19.62 -11.58
CA PRO A 297 3.04 19.18 -12.78
C PRO A 297 2.04 18.70 -13.85
N LYS A 298 2.34 19.03 -15.11
CA LYS A 298 1.64 18.55 -16.31
C LYS A 298 2.68 18.09 -17.34
N PRO A 299 2.65 16.84 -17.82
CA PRO A 299 1.73 15.76 -17.44
C PRO A 299 1.89 15.33 -15.97
N ALA A 300 0.94 14.54 -15.47
CA ALA A 300 1.00 13.97 -14.11
C ALA A 300 2.30 13.16 -13.92
N LEU A 301 2.93 13.30 -12.76
CA LEU A 301 4.17 12.58 -12.45
C LEU A 301 3.88 11.15 -11.97
N VAL A 302 4.71 10.22 -12.44
CA VAL A 302 4.73 8.83 -11.99
C VAL A 302 6.05 8.61 -11.26
N TYR A 303 6.01 7.96 -10.10
CA TYR A 303 7.20 7.69 -9.30
C TYR A 303 7.36 6.18 -9.10
N ASN A 304 8.43 5.61 -9.62
CA ASN A 304 8.80 4.21 -9.37
C ASN A 304 9.53 4.13 -8.02
N CYS A 305 8.89 3.55 -7.01
CA CYS A 305 9.44 3.38 -5.68
C CYS A 305 9.93 1.94 -5.50
N THR A 306 11.09 1.65 -6.10
CA THR A 306 11.65 0.29 -6.18
C THR A 306 13.10 0.27 -5.72
N THR A 307 13.60 -0.91 -5.35
CA THR A 307 15.03 -1.11 -5.03
C THR A 307 15.75 -1.83 -6.17
N GLY A 308 15.06 -2.73 -6.88
CA GLY A 308 15.67 -3.68 -7.82
C GLY A 308 16.47 -3.08 -8.97
N GLY A 309 16.18 -1.86 -9.41
CA GLY A 309 16.91 -1.20 -10.50
C GLY A 309 18.13 -0.39 -10.07
N ILE A 310 18.23 -0.02 -8.80
CA ILE A 310 19.24 0.94 -8.29
C ILE A 310 20.13 0.30 -7.23
N ASN A 311 19.53 -0.47 -6.31
CA ASN A 311 20.19 -1.17 -5.23
C ASN A 311 19.59 -2.59 -5.11
N PRO A 312 19.90 -3.48 -6.07
CA PRO A 312 19.30 -4.81 -6.12
C PRO A 312 19.73 -5.64 -4.92
N PHE A 313 18.74 -6.30 -4.31
CA PHE A 313 18.92 -7.32 -3.30
C PHE A 313 18.46 -8.65 -3.89
N HIS A 314 19.25 -9.71 -3.81
CA HIS A 314 18.94 -11.00 -4.43
C HIS A 314 18.41 -12.01 -3.41
N TRP A 315 17.60 -12.96 -3.86
CA TRP A 315 17.04 -14.01 -2.98
C TRP A 315 18.11 -14.85 -2.30
N GLY A 316 19.27 -15.06 -2.95
CA GLY A 316 20.40 -15.77 -2.35
C GLY A 316 21.11 -15.02 -1.21
N GLU A 317 20.86 -13.72 -1.06
CA GLU A 317 21.45 -12.88 -0.01
C GLU A 317 20.61 -12.86 1.28
N ILE A 318 19.44 -13.51 1.27
CA ILE A 318 18.56 -13.61 2.45
C ILE A 318 19.09 -14.69 3.38
N ASP A 319 19.69 -14.26 4.49
CA ASP A 319 20.08 -15.13 5.60
C ASP A 319 19.13 -14.96 6.80
N PHE A 320 18.59 -16.08 7.30
CA PHE A 320 17.67 -16.13 8.44
C PHE A 320 18.39 -16.22 9.80
N GLU A 321 19.72 -16.32 9.83
CA GLU A 321 20.49 -16.46 11.08
C GLU A 321 21.02 -15.13 11.67
N GLY A 322 20.63 -13.98 11.13
CA GLY A 322 20.91 -12.69 11.77
C GLY A 322 22.38 -12.26 11.75
N GLN A 323 23.18 -12.73 10.79
CA GLN A 323 24.50 -12.17 10.49
C GLN A 323 24.68 -11.94 9.00
N LEU A 324 24.83 -10.67 8.61
CA LEU A 324 25.52 -10.34 7.36
C LEU A 324 26.96 -10.86 7.47
N LYS A 325 27.28 -11.97 6.80
CA LYS A 325 28.66 -12.28 6.37
C LYS A 325 28.70 -13.29 5.22
N LEU A 326 29.22 -12.80 4.10
CA LEU A 326 29.88 -13.54 3.03
C LEU A 326 30.68 -14.74 3.56
N HIS A 327 30.41 -15.95 3.08
CA HIS A 327 31.48 -16.90 2.78
C HIS A 327 31.09 -17.89 1.66
N PRO A 328 31.94 -18.05 0.63
CA PRO A 328 31.68 -18.92 -0.50
C PRO A 328 32.20 -20.33 -0.17
N GLN A 329 31.31 -21.32 -0.19
CA GLN A 329 31.60 -22.70 -0.62
C GLN A 329 30.43 -23.58 -0.21
N LEU A 330 29.54 -23.84 -1.17
CA LEU A 330 28.86 -25.11 -1.40
C LEU A 330 28.04 -24.95 -2.68
N ALA A 331 28.73 -25.00 -3.82
CA ALA A 331 28.10 -25.10 -5.12
C ALA A 331 27.80 -26.57 -5.41
N VAL A 332 26.54 -26.99 -5.29
CA VAL A 332 25.98 -28.10 -6.09
C VAL A 332 24.49 -27.84 -6.33
N THR A 333 24.14 -27.59 -7.61
CA THR A 333 22.80 -27.50 -8.23
C THR A 333 21.93 -26.27 -7.94
N SER A 334 21.33 -25.75 -9.01
CA SER A 334 20.58 -24.49 -9.17
C SER A 334 19.23 -24.39 -8.44
N ASP A 335 19.08 -25.04 -7.29
CA ASP A 335 17.86 -25.04 -6.50
C ASP A 335 18.19 -24.59 -5.06
N LEU A 336 17.49 -23.56 -4.58
CA LEU A 336 17.61 -23.09 -3.19
C LEU A 336 17.19 -24.20 -2.21
N VAL A 337 18.12 -24.61 -1.35
CA VAL A 337 17.82 -25.29 -0.07
C VAL A 337 17.96 -24.24 1.01
N ILE A 338 16.86 -23.58 1.37
CA ILE A 338 16.81 -22.88 2.67
C ILE A 338 16.97 -24.00 3.71
N SER A 339 17.88 -23.86 4.67
CA SER A 339 17.92 -24.71 5.85
C SER A 339 17.70 -23.82 7.05
N ALA A 340 16.45 -23.70 7.50
CA ALA A 340 16.20 -23.17 8.84
C ALA A 340 16.77 -24.19 9.85
N PRO A 341 17.65 -23.80 10.80
CA PRO A 341 18.16 -24.72 11.79
C PRO A 341 17.00 -25.35 12.54
N ALA A 342 16.98 -26.68 12.60
CA ALA A 342 16.07 -27.41 13.46
C ALA A 342 16.28 -26.87 14.89
N THR A 343 15.18 -26.40 15.49
CA THR A 343 15.03 -26.03 16.91
C THR A 343 16.20 -26.47 17.78
N THR A 344 17.16 -25.57 17.99
CA THR A 344 18.09 -25.71 19.11
C THR A 344 17.55 -24.83 20.20
N THR A 345 17.02 -25.48 21.24
CA THR A 345 16.60 -24.88 22.49
C THR A 345 17.80 -24.15 23.11
N TYR A 346 17.99 -22.87 22.82
CA TYR A 346 18.90 -22.03 23.58
C TYR A 346 18.12 -21.43 24.75
N LEU A 347 18.21 -22.10 25.90
CA LEU A 347 18.00 -21.49 27.20
C LEU A 347 18.96 -20.29 27.31
N LEU A 348 18.41 -19.07 27.27
CA LEU A 348 19.14 -17.88 27.68
C LEU A 348 19.49 -17.99 29.17
N PRO A 349 20.77 -17.89 29.59
CA PRO A 349 21.09 -17.73 30.99
C PRO A 349 20.71 -16.31 31.41
N TRP A 350 19.55 -16.18 32.05
CA TRP A 350 19.20 -15.00 32.83
C TRP A 350 20.18 -14.91 34.02
N LYS A 351 21.24 -14.10 33.88
CA LYS A 351 22.02 -13.60 35.01
C LYS A 351 21.12 -12.69 35.87
N ARG A 352 20.55 -13.25 36.94
CA ARG A 352 20.00 -12.48 38.07
C ARG A 352 21.17 -12.11 38.99
N ASN A 353 21.53 -10.82 39.04
CA ASN A 353 22.24 -10.27 40.18
C ASN A 353 21.21 -9.64 41.14
N SER A 354 21.08 -10.29 42.30
CA SER A 354 20.90 -9.74 43.65
C SER A 354 19.83 -8.66 43.94
N ALA A 355 18.81 -9.05 44.71
CA ALA A 355 18.38 -8.37 45.94
C ALA A 355 17.57 -9.36 46.82
N GLY A 356 17.80 -9.31 48.14
CA GLY A 356 17.47 -10.32 49.15
C GLY A 356 16.00 -10.45 49.58
N PRO A 357 15.73 -11.27 50.62
CA PRO A 357 14.40 -11.77 50.96
C PRO A 357 13.65 -10.89 51.97
N CYS A 358 12.31 -10.98 51.90
CA CYS A 358 11.29 -10.83 52.95
C CYS A 358 11.44 -9.64 53.92
N VAL A 359 10.51 -8.67 53.90
CA VAL A 359 9.17 -8.64 54.52
C VAL A 359 8.36 -7.55 53.82
#